data_AF-A0A3B0U789-F1
#
_entry.id   AF-A0A3B0U789-F1
#
_cell.length_a   1.000
_cell.length_b   1.000
_cell.length_c   1.000
_cell.angle_alpha   90.00
_cell.angle_beta   90.00
_cell.angle_gamma   90.00
#
_symmetry.space_group_name_H-M   'P 1'
#
loop_
_entity.id
_entity.type
_entity.pdbx_description
1 polymer ?
#
loop_
_entity_poly.entity_id
_entity_poly.type
_entity_poly.pdbx_seq_one_letter_code
_entity_poly.pdbx_strand_id
1 'polypeptide(L)' 'MNSKQHQPQIFVAPNGARKLKRDHPSLPLSIDEIVASAETCFKAGAMGLHAHVRDNDGKHIL' A
#
# COMPACT_ATOMS: atom_id res chain seq x y z
N MET A 1 -31.24 -16.33 -8.04
CA MET A 1 -29.82 -16.27 -8.46
C MET A 1 -29.14 -15.11 -7.75
N ASN A 2 -28.31 -15.43 -6.76
CA ASN A 2 -27.07 -14.75 -6.33
C ASN A 2 -26.83 -15.08 -4.86
N SER A 3 -26.25 -16.26 -4.63
CA SER A 3 -25.38 -16.43 -3.47
C SER A 3 -24.26 -15.42 -3.66
N LYS A 4 -24.29 -14.30 -2.93
CA LYS A 4 -23.08 -13.51 -2.72
C LYS A 4 -22.11 -14.45 -2.02
N GLN A 5 -21.25 -15.11 -2.79
CA GLN A 5 -20.15 -15.86 -2.23
C GLN A 5 -19.35 -14.90 -1.36
N HIS A 6 -19.00 -15.35 -0.17
CA HIS A 6 -18.23 -14.57 0.79
C HIS A 6 -16.82 -14.39 0.21
N GLN A 7 -16.61 -13.37 -0.60
CA GLN A 7 -15.30 -13.08 -1.16
C GLN A 7 -14.39 -12.64 -0.01
N PRO A 8 -13.16 -13.19 0.06
CA PRO A 8 -12.21 -12.76 1.07
C PRO A 8 -11.90 -11.27 0.87
N GLN A 9 -11.88 -10.52 1.97
CA GLN A 9 -11.45 -9.12 1.91
C GLN A 9 -9.94 -9.07 1.75
N ILE A 10 -9.47 -8.36 0.74
CA ILE A 10 -8.04 -8.19 0.47
C ILE A 10 -7.60 -6.82 0.99
N PHE A 11 -6.58 -6.82 1.84
CA PHE A 11 -5.88 -5.63 2.31
C PHE A 11 -4.46 -5.63 1.76
N VAL A 12 -3.96 -4.45 1.39
CA VAL A 12 -2.61 -4.31 0.83
C VAL A 12 -1.72 -3.49 1.75
N ALA A 13 -0.54 -4.03 2.04
CA ALA A 13 0.56 -3.29 2.67
C ALA A 13 1.61 -2.96 1.60
N PRO A 14 1.52 -1.80 0.92
CA PRO A 14 2.37 -1.51 -0.25
C PRO A 14 3.82 -1.18 0.16
N ASN A 15 4.04 -0.81 1.42
CA ASN A 15 5.34 -0.51 1.98
C ASN A 15 5.43 -1.00 3.44
N GLY A 16 6.52 -0.64 4.11
CA GLY A 16 6.76 -1.00 5.50
C GLY A 16 7.76 -0.05 6.14
N ALA A 17 8.11 -0.27 7.41
CA ALA A 17 8.99 0.63 8.15
C ALA A 17 10.50 0.53 7.78
N ARG A 18 10.94 -0.52 7.08
CA ARG A 18 12.38 -0.88 6.97
C ARG A 18 13.00 -0.75 5.58
N LYS A 19 12.38 -1.33 4.54
CA LYS A 19 12.95 -1.37 3.19
C LYS A 19 13.03 0.02 2.57
N LEU A 20 13.98 0.26 1.69
CA LEU A 20 14.19 1.51 0.97
C LEU A 20 14.21 1.27 -0.55
N LYS A 21 14.27 2.35 -1.34
CA LYS A 21 14.38 2.29 -2.80
C LYS A 21 15.57 1.44 -3.28
N ARG A 22 16.67 1.43 -2.53
CA ARG A 22 17.85 0.58 -2.83
C ARG A 22 17.55 -0.92 -2.71
N ASP A 23 16.59 -1.30 -1.87
CA ASP A 23 16.18 -2.68 -1.69
C ASP A 23 15.11 -3.08 -2.72
N HIS A 24 14.30 -2.12 -3.18
CA HIS A 24 13.32 -2.28 -4.25
C HIS A 24 12.96 -0.92 -4.90
N PRO A 25 13.32 -0.65 -6.17
CA PRO A 25 13.12 0.66 -6.80
C PRO A 25 11.66 1.15 -6.83
N SER A 26 10.70 0.23 -6.99
CA SER A 26 9.27 0.58 -7.02
C SER A 26 8.61 0.68 -5.64
N LEU A 27 9.38 0.60 -4.53
CA LEU A 27 8.80 0.71 -3.19
C LEU A 27 8.23 2.12 -2.97
N PRO A 28 6.93 2.31 -2.68
CA PRO A 28 6.37 3.64 -2.49
C PRO A 28 6.79 4.21 -1.13
N LEU A 29 7.48 5.35 -1.14
CA LEU A 29 7.99 6.02 0.05
C LEU A 29 7.42 7.43 0.23
N SER A 30 7.26 8.20 -0.86
CA SER A 30 6.62 9.52 -0.78
C SER A 30 5.11 9.39 -0.67
N ILE A 31 4.44 10.43 -0.19
CA ILE A 31 2.97 10.46 -0.11
C ILE A 31 2.34 10.24 -1.50
N ASP A 32 2.83 10.90 -2.54
CA ASP A 32 2.32 10.75 -3.90
C ASP A 32 2.46 9.31 -4.42
N GLU A 33 3.59 8.66 -4.14
CA GLU A 33 3.80 7.25 -4.52
C GLU A 33 2.86 6.31 -3.75
N ILE A 34 2.63 6.57 -2.45
CA ILE A 34 1.72 5.79 -1.61
C ILE A 34 0.28 5.93 -2.13
N VAL A 35 -0.15 7.15 -2.47
CA VAL A 35 -1.49 7.40 -3.03
C VAL A 35 -1.66 6.71 -4.38
N ALA A 36 -0.70 6.85 -5.29
CA ALA A 36 -0.75 6.17 -6.59
C ALA A 36 -0.81 4.63 -6.46
N SER A 37 -0.09 4.08 -5.49
CA SER A 37 -0.15 2.66 -5.16
C SER A 37 -1.52 2.27 -4.61
N ALA A 38 -2.08 3.06 -3.69
CA ALA A 38 -3.40 2.83 -3.11
C ALA A 38 -4.50 2.83 -4.18
N GLU A 39 -4.50 3.80 -5.09
CA GLU A 39 -5.46 3.88 -6.20
C GLU A 39 -5.38 2.64 -7.11
N THR A 40 -4.16 2.20 -7.42
CA THR A 40 -3.95 1.02 -8.26
C THR A 40 -4.44 -0.25 -7.57
N CYS A 41 -4.15 -0.40 -6.27
CA CYS A 41 -4.63 -1.53 -5.47
C CYS A 41 -6.15 -1.53 -5.34
N PHE A 42 -6.77 -0.37 -5.12
CA PHE A 42 -8.23 -0.24 -5.07
C PHE A 42 -8.88 -0.66 -6.39
N LYS A 43 -8.37 -0.18 -7.52
CA LYS A 43 -8.83 -0.58 -8.86
C LYS A 43 -8.67 -2.10 -9.10
N ALA A 44 -7.69 -2.74 -8.47
CA ALA A 44 -7.47 -4.18 -8.53
C ALA A 44 -8.35 -5.01 -7.55
N GLY A 45 -9.16 -4.35 -6.72
CA GLY A 45 -10.10 -5.01 -5.80
C GLY A 45 -9.65 -5.04 -4.33
N ALA A 46 -8.58 -4.33 -3.96
CA ALA A 46 -8.24 -4.15 -2.55
C ALA A 46 -9.32 -3.34 -1.83
N MET A 47 -9.67 -3.78 -0.62
CA MET A 47 -10.70 -3.16 0.23
C MET A 47 -10.11 -2.29 1.34
N GLY A 48 -8.79 -2.36 1.54
CA GLY A 48 -8.10 -1.55 2.52
C GLY A 48 -6.59 -1.49 2.29
N LEU A 49 -5.97 -0.50 2.92
CA LEU A 49 -4.56 -0.20 2.81
C LEU A 49 -3.93 -0.12 4.20
N HIS A 50 -2.80 -0.80 4.38
CA HIS A 50 -1.92 -0.65 5.54
C HIS A 50 -0.64 0.06 5.07
N ALA A 51 -0.60 1.38 5.21
CA ALA A 51 0.55 2.17 4.78
C ALA A 51 1.38 2.63 5.97
N HIS A 52 2.69 2.67 5.76
CA HIS A 52 3.64 3.31 6.65
C HIS A 52 4.12 4.60 5.98
N VAL A 53 4.02 5.72 6.71
CA VAL A 53 4.44 7.04 6.21
C VAL A 53 5.86 7.36 6.68
N ARG A 54 6.55 8.24 5.94
CA ARG A 54 7.94 8.59 6.21
C ARG A 54 8.16 10.09 6.18
N ASP A 55 9.17 10.54 6.91
CA ASP A 55 9.66 11.90 6.82
C ASP A 55 10.48 12.13 5.53
N ASN A 56 10.95 13.37 5.36
CA ASN A 56 11.75 13.77 4.20
C ASN A 56 13.13 13.07 4.15
N ASP A 57 13.63 12.56 5.27
CA ASP A 57 14.86 11.76 5.35
C ASP A 57 14.59 10.27 5.09
N GLY A 58 13.34 9.90 4.81
CA GLY A 58 12.92 8.53 4.56
C GLY A 58 12.88 7.65 5.82
N LYS A 59 12.86 8.26 7.02
CA LYS A 59 12.61 7.57 8.29
C LYS A 59 11.13 7.38 8.51
N HIS A 60 10.79 6.23 9.08
CA HIS A 60 9.42 5.90 9.44
C HIS A 60 8.85 6.86 10.49
N ILE A 61 7.64 7.36 10.26
CA ILE A 61 6.83 8.09 11.24
C ILE A 61 5.64 7.19 11.63
N LEU A 62 5.34 7.13 12.94
CA LEU A 62 4.29 6.28 13.52
C LEU A 62 2.88 6.66 13.08
#